data_AF-A0A820FSQ9-F1
#
_entry.id   AF-A0A820FSQ9-F1
#
_cell.length_a   1.000
_cell.length_b   1.000
_cell.length_c   1.000
_cell.angle_alpha   90.00
_cell.angle_beta   90.00
_cell.angle_gamma   90.00
#
_symmetry.space_group_name_H-M   'P 1'
#
loop_
_entity.id
_entity.type
_entity.pdbx_description
1 polymer ?
#
loop_
_entity_poly.entity_id
_entity_poly.type
_entity_poly.pdbx_seq_one_letter_code
_entity_poly.pdbx_strand_id
1 'polypeptide(L)'
;MQDLLEPFGYKPTDIIQNADMIILNTCHIREKAAEKMYSELGRIKQIKDERKSQAKQDLIITVAGCVGQAEGKEIFRRAPYVDIVVGPQSYYELPELIAKIARHEKQLIKLDFIEEAKFDQLPEQTGVK
;
A
#
# COMPACT_ATOMS: atom_id res chain seq x y z
N MET A 1 7.30 6.46 -5.18
CA MET A 1 6.74 6.38 -3.80
C MET A 1 7.56 7.20 -2.82
N GLN A 2 8.89 7.16 -2.87
CA GLN A 2 9.73 8.06 -2.05
C GLN A 2 9.39 9.54 -2.31
N ASP A 3 9.45 10.00 -3.56
CA ASP A 3 9.17 11.39 -3.93
C ASP A 3 7.74 11.84 -3.58
N LEU A 4 6.81 10.88 -3.47
CA LEU A 4 5.44 11.16 -3.06
C LEU A 4 5.34 11.47 -1.56
N LEU A 5 6.20 10.87 -0.74
CA LEU A 5 6.14 10.97 0.72
C LEU A 5 7.15 11.98 1.29
N GLU A 6 8.20 12.31 0.54
CA GLU A 6 9.20 13.30 0.93
C GLU A 6 8.61 14.68 1.28
N PRO A 7 7.64 15.24 0.51
CA PRO A 7 6.98 16.50 0.88
C PRO A 7 6.22 16.44 2.22
N PHE A 8 5.89 15.24 2.68
CA PHE A 8 5.19 14.99 3.95
C PHE A 8 6.16 14.67 5.10
N GLY A 9 7.47 14.83 4.89
CA GLY A 9 8.50 14.68 5.94
C GLY A 9 9.06 13.27 6.09
N TYR A 10 8.65 12.32 5.25
CA TYR A 10 9.22 10.97 5.24
C TYR A 10 10.57 10.95 4.51
N LYS A 11 11.46 10.08 4.98
CA LYS A 11 12.75 9.81 4.34
C LYS A 11 12.97 8.30 4.26
N PRO A 12 13.64 7.81 3.20
CA PRO A 12 14.01 6.40 3.12
C PRO A 12 15.03 6.04 4.21
N THR A 13 15.00 4.79 4.65
CA THR A 13 16.00 4.19 5.54
C THR A 13 16.28 2.78 5.07
N ASP A 14 17.55 2.39 5.09
CA ASP A 14 17.97 1.00 4.79
C ASP A 14 17.84 0.08 6.02
N ILE A 15 17.60 0.67 7.20
CA ILE A 15 17.44 -0.05 8.46
C ILE A 15 15.95 -0.12 8.77
N ILE A 16 15.36 -1.31 8.57
CA ILE A 16 13.94 -1.57 8.76
C ILE A 16 13.48 -1.31 10.21
N GLN A 17 14.37 -1.54 11.19
CA GLN A 17 14.07 -1.32 12.62
C GLN A 17 13.88 0.16 12.97
N ASN A 18 14.46 1.06 12.17
CA ASN A 18 14.38 2.51 12.36
C ASN A 18 13.18 3.13 11.63
N ALA A 19 12.48 2.36 10.79
CA ALA A 19 11.36 2.87 10.02
C ALA A 19 10.13 3.08 10.92
N ASP A 20 9.46 4.21 10.75
CA ASP A 20 8.12 4.46 11.34
C ASP A 20 7.00 4.00 10.41
N MET A 21 7.34 3.74 9.14
CA MET A 21 6.46 3.19 8.13
C MET A 21 7.22 2.21 7.24
N ILE A 22 6.62 1.07 6.95
CA ILE A 22 7.11 0.09 5.97
C ILE A 22 6.09 -0.05 4.85
N ILE A 23 6.55 0.10 3.61
CA ILE A 23 5.73 -0.13 2.41
C ILE A 23 6.26 -1.37 1.69
N LEU A 24 5.46 -2.43 1.71
CA LEU A 24 5.74 -3.65 0.95
C LEU A 24 5.14 -3.51 -0.45
N ASN A 25 5.95 -3.10 -1.42
CA ASN A 25 5.52 -2.94 -2.79
C ASN A 25 5.65 -4.26 -3.58
N THR A 26 4.52 -4.75 -4.09
CA THR A 26 4.40 -6.00 -4.84
C THR A 26 3.93 -5.70 -6.26
N CYS A 27 4.88 -5.46 -7.16
CA CYS A 27 4.59 -4.92 -8.50
C CYS A 27 4.14 -5.96 -9.55
N HIS A 28 4.17 -7.26 -9.25
CA HIS A 28 3.86 -8.30 -10.23
C HIS A 28 3.17 -9.50 -9.59
N ILE A 29 2.14 -10.00 -10.27
CA ILE A 29 1.49 -11.26 -9.97
C ILE A 29 2.25 -12.39 -10.69
N ARG A 30 3.22 -12.97 -10.00
CA ARG A 30 3.88 -14.24 -10.39
C ARG A 30 3.37 -15.35 -9.49
N GLU A 31 3.63 -16.60 -9.86
CA GLU A 31 3.42 -17.73 -8.96
C GLU A 31 4.10 -17.44 -7.60
N LYS A 32 3.37 -17.71 -6.50
CA LYS A 32 3.82 -17.48 -5.11
C LYS A 32 4.08 -16.04 -4.71
N ALA A 33 3.69 -15.03 -5.51
CA ALA A 33 3.87 -13.63 -5.13
C ALA A 33 3.13 -13.27 -3.83
N ALA A 34 1.88 -13.76 -3.68
CA ALA A 34 1.11 -13.63 -2.45
C ALA A 34 1.78 -14.34 -1.26
N GLU A 35 2.24 -15.59 -1.45
CA GLU A 35 2.93 -16.34 -0.39
C GLU A 35 4.18 -15.63 0.12
N LYS A 36 5.00 -15.09 -0.80
CA LYS A 36 6.18 -14.29 -0.45
C LYS A 36 5.79 -13.01 0.29
N MET A 37 4.76 -12.31 -0.19
CA MET A 37 4.24 -11.13 0.50
C MET A 37 3.83 -11.46 1.94
N TYR A 38 3.06 -12.53 2.16
CA TYR A 38 2.66 -12.95 3.50
C TYR A 38 3.85 -13.40 4.36
N SER A 39 4.86 -14.03 3.76
CA SER A 39 6.10 -14.38 4.47
C SER A 39 6.84 -13.14 4.97
N GLU A 40 6.98 -12.10 4.13
CA GLU A 40 7.60 -10.83 4.55
C GLU A 40 6.75 -10.09 5.59
N LEU A 41 5.42 -10.08 5.45
CA LEU A 41 4.51 -9.53 6.47
C LEU A 41 4.69 -10.21 7.83
N GLY A 42 4.92 -11.53 7.85
CA GLY A 42 5.24 -12.28 9.06
C GLY A 42 6.51 -11.79 9.76
N ARG A 43 7.56 -11.45 9.00
CA ARG A 43 8.81 -10.87 9.55
C ARG A 43 8.58 -9.44 10.06
N ILE A 44 7.85 -8.62 9.31
CA ILE A 44 7.50 -7.26 9.72
C ILE A 44 6.67 -7.26 11.01
N LYS A 45 5.80 -8.26 11.20
CA LYS A 45 5.04 -8.42 12.44
C LYS A 45 5.96 -8.55 13.66
N GLN A 46 7.03 -9.34 13.56
CA GLN A 46 7.99 -9.49 14.66
C GLN A 46 8.61 -8.15 15.06
N ILE A 47 8.97 -7.32 14.08
CA ILE A 47 9.49 -5.96 14.31
C ILE A 47 8.43 -5.07 15.00
N LYS A 48 7.16 -5.14 14.57
CA LYS A 48 6.06 -4.39 15.21
C LYS A 48 5.86 -4.82 16.67
N ASP A 49 5.91 -6.13 16.95
CA ASP A 49 5.77 -6.67 18.30
C ASP A 49 6.95 -6.25 19.20
N GLU A 50 8.18 -6.27 18.69
CA GLU A 50 9.39 -5.80 19.38
C GLU A 50 9.34 -4.30 19.69
N ARG A 51 8.86 -3.47 18.74
CA ARG A 51 8.68 -2.04 18.99
C ARG A 51 7.64 -1.78 20.10
N LYS A 52 6.53 -2.53 20.10
CA LYS A 52 5.51 -2.45 21.14
C LYS A 52 6.04 -2.82 22.51
N SER A 53 6.86 -3.87 22.62
CA SER A 53 7.45 -4.26 23.91
C SER A 53 8.42 -3.21 24.47
N GLN A 54 9.00 -2.38 23.59
CA GLN A 54 9.88 -1.27 23.94
C GLN A 54 9.15 0.07 24.15
N ALA A 55 7.81 0.08 24.17
CA ALA A 55 6.98 1.29 24.24
C ALA A 55 7.33 2.35 23.18
N LYS A 56 7.81 1.91 22.01
CA LYS A 56 8.09 2.80 20.87
C LYS A 56 6.80 3.16 20.12
N GLN A 57 6.89 4.20 19.29
CA GLN A 57 5.80 4.62 18.41
C GLN A 57 5.33 3.48 17.50
N ASP A 58 4.02 3.48 17.21
CA ASP A 58 3.37 2.49 16.35
C ASP A 58 3.96 2.51 14.93
N LEU A 59 4.24 1.31 14.43
CA LEU A 59 4.74 1.08 13.07
C LEU A 59 3.57 0.95 12.08
N ILE A 60 3.55 1.84 11.08
CA ILE A 60 2.58 1.79 9.98
C ILE A 60 3.04 0.77 8.95
N ILE A 61 2.20 -0.22 8.64
CA ILE A 61 2.46 -1.27 7.66
C ILE A 61 1.53 -1.08 6.47
N THR A 62 2.11 -0.87 5.29
CA THR A 62 1.37 -0.67 4.03
C THR A 62 1.72 -1.77 3.03
N VAL A 63 0.71 -2.38 2.43
CA VAL A 63 0.87 -3.23 1.24
C VAL A 63 0.48 -2.43 0.00
N ALA A 64 1.38 -2.41 -0.98
CA ALA A 64 1.20 -1.66 -2.21
C ALA A 64 1.35 -2.56 -3.44
N GLY A 65 0.72 -2.20 -4.56
CA GLY A 65 0.93 -2.83 -5.86
C GLY A 65 -0.07 -3.92 -6.22
N CYS A 66 0.22 -4.64 -7.30
CA CYS A 66 -0.71 -5.57 -7.95
C CYS A 66 -1.15 -6.73 -7.06
N VAL A 67 -0.27 -7.27 -6.20
CA VAL A 67 -0.70 -8.34 -5.26
C VAL A 67 -1.58 -7.75 -4.18
N GLY A 68 -1.25 -6.56 -3.67
CA GLY A 68 -2.11 -5.79 -2.76
C GLY A 68 -3.51 -5.57 -3.33
N GLN A 69 -3.58 -5.23 -4.62
CA GLN A 69 -4.84 -5.08 -5.34
C GLN A 69 -5.62 -6.38 -5.52
N ALA A 70 -4.93 -7.48 -5.84
CA ALA A 70 -5.57 -8.78 -6.03
C ALA A 70 -6.11 -9.38 -4.73
N GLU A 71 -5.35 -9.32 -3.64
CA GLU A 71 -5.76 -9.88 -2.33
C GLU A 71 -6.74 -8.95 -1.59
N GLY A 72 -6.52 -7.63 -1.70
CA GLY A 72 -7.39 -6.61 -1.11
C GLY A 72 -7.71 -6.84 0.36
N LYS A 73 -9.01 -6.99 0.69
CA LYS A 73 -9.49 -7.17 2.08
C LYS A 73 -8.99 -8.46 2.73
N GLU A 74 -8.62 -9.46 1.93
CA GLU A 74 -8.09 -10.73 2.45
C GLU A 74 -6.76 -10.53 3.20
N ILE A 75 -6.02 -9.48 2.86
CA ILE A 75 -4.82 -9.07 3.59
C ILE A 75 -5.14 -8.76 5.05
N PHE A 76 -6.20 -7.99 5.33
CA PHE A 76 -6.57 -7.68 6.72
C PHE A 76 -7.04 -8.90 7.49
N ARG A 77 -7.68 -9.85 6.80
CA ARG A 77 -8.10 -11.12 7.41
C ARG A 77 -6.90 -11.97 7.83
N ARG A 78 -5.89 -12.08 6.96
CA ARG A 78 -4.70 -12.94 7.18
C ARG A 78 -3.58 -12.24 7.97
N ALA A 79 -3.48 -10.93 7.84
CA ALA A 79 -2.47 -10.06 8.46
C ALA A 79 -3.16 -8.82 9.07
N PRO A 80 -3.89 -8.98 10.18
CA PRO A 80 -4.69 -7.89 10.79
C PRO A 80 -3.87 -6.72 11.33
N TYR A 81 -2.54 -6.85 11.36
CA TYR A 81 -1.59 -5.82 11.74
C TYR A 81 -1.18 -4.89 10.58
N VAL A 82 -1.65 -5.16 9.35
CA VAL A 82 -1.52 -4.27 8.20
C VAL A 82 -2.50 -3.10 8.34
N ASP A 83 -2.00 -1.89 8.15
CA ASP A 83 -2.76 -0.66 8.36
C ASP A 83 -3.36 -0.13 7.05
N ILE A 84 -2.65 -0.27 5.92
CA ILE A 84 -3.05 0.27 4.62
C ILE A 84 -2.85 -0.78 3.50
N VAL A 85 -3.80 -0.87 2.58
CA VAL A 85 -3.67 -1.58 1.29
C VAL A 85 -3.96 -0.61 0.14
N VAL A 86 -3.01 -0.43 -0.77
CA VAL A 86 -3.14 0.52 -1.89
C VAL A 86 -2.79 -0.12 -3.24
N GLY A 87 -3.69 0.01 -4.19
CA GLY A 87 -3.50 -0.44 -5.57
C GLY A 87 -2.54 0.48 -6.34
N PRO A 88 -1.92 -0.02 -7.42
CA PRO A 88 -0.98 0.74 -8.25
C PRO A 88 -1.59 2.01 -8.86
N GLN A 89 -2.90 2.02 -9.14
CA GLN A 89 -3.60 3.18 -9.68
C GLN A 89 -3.96 4.22 -8.61
N SER A 90 -3.85 3.89 -7.33
CA SER A 90 -4.28 4.73 -6.21
C SER A 90 -3.11 5.21 -5.34
N TYR A 91 -1.87 5.10 -5.82
CA TYR A 91 -0.70 5.52 -5.04
C TYR A 91 -0.75 6.98 -4.62
N TYR A 92 -1.34 7.87 -5.43
CA TYR A 92 -1.49 9.29 -5.10
C TYR A 92 -2.32 9.54 -3.83
N GLU A 93 -3.18 8.59 -3.43
CA GLU A 93 -3.97 8.69 -2.19
C GLU A 93 -3.16 8.30 -0.94
N LEU A 94 -1.97 7.71 -1.09
CA LEU A 94 -1.19 7.18 0.02
C LEU A 94 -0.90 8.23 1.13
N PRO A 95 -0.52 9.50 0.83
CA PRO A 95 -0.36 10.51 1.87
C PRO A 95 -1.63 10.76 2.69
N GLU A 96 -2.80 10.75 2.05
CA GLU A 96 -4.08 10.92 2.74
C GLU A 96 -4.39 9.72 3.64
N LEU A 97 -4.16 8.49 3.16
CA LEU A 97 -4.34 7.27 3.93
C LEU A 97 -3.43 7.24 5.17
N ILE A 98 -2.17 7.65 5.02
CA ILE A 98 -1.24 7.79 6.15
C ILE A 98 -1.78 8.80 7.17
N ALA A 99 -2.26 9.96 6.72
CA ALA A 99 -2.83 10.97 7.62
C ALA A 99 -4.08 10.45 8.36
N LYS A 100 -4.89 9.61 7.71
CA LYS A 100 -6.04 8.94 8.34
C LYS A 100 -5.60 7.92 9.42
N ILE A 101 -4.57 7.11 9.16
CA ILE A 101 -3.98 6.23 10.17
C ILE A 101 -3.43 7.02 11.36
N ALA A 102 -2.77 8.16 11.12
CA ALA A 102 -2.29 9.03 12.19
C ALA A 102 -3.43 9.61 13.06
N ARG A 103 -4.67 9.67 12.54
CA ARG A 103 -5.89 10.02 13.28
C ARG A 103 -6.61 8.80 13.88
N HIS A 104 -5.91 7.67 14.00
CA HIS A 104 -6.40 6.42 14.58
C HIS A 104 -7.47 5.68 13.76
N GLU A 105 -7.64 6.00 12.48
CA GLU A 105 -8.34 5.10 11.56
C GLU A 105 -7.55 3.80 11.37
N LYS A 106 -8.21 2.72 10.95
CA LYS A 106 -7.61 1.39 10.83
C LYS A 106 -8.02 0.73 9.53
N GLN A 107 -7.12 -0.10 9.00
CA GLN A 107 -7.39 -1.00 7.87
C GLN A 107 -7.98 -0.28 6.65
N LEU A 108 -7.26 0.73 6.18
CA LEU A 108 -7.69 1.55 5.04
C LEU A 108 -7.31 0.90 3.72
N ILE A 109 -8.22 0.92 2.76
CA ILE A 109 -8.04 0.26 1.47
C ILE A 109 -8.44 1.17 0.32
N LYS A 110 -7.56 1.26 -0.69
CA LYS A 110 -7.81 2.00 -1.94
C LYS A 110 -7.35 1.18 -3.13
N LEU A 111 -8.31 0.60 -3.84
CA LEU A 111 -8.09 -0.29 -4.98
C LEU A 111 -8.88 0.14 -6.22
N ASP A 112 -9.55 1.29 -6.14
CA ASP A 112 -10.45 1.75 -7.19
C ASP A 112 -9.67 2.00 -8.48
N PHE A 113 -10.22 1.51 -9.58
CA PHE A 113 -9.78 1.90 -10.91
C PHE A 113 -10.52 3.17 -11.30
N ILE A 114 -9.79 4.18 -11.73
CA ILE A 114 -10.41 5.30 -12.42
C ILE A 114 -10.84 4.76 -13.78
N GLU A 115 -12.14 4.53 -13.96
CA GLU A 115 -12.76 4.36 -15.27
C GLU A 115 -12.74 5.72 -15.99
N GLU A 116 -11.55 6.23 -16.32
CA GLU A 116 -11.47 7.29 -17.30
C GLU A 116 -11.88 6.65 -18.62
N ALA A 117 -13.05 7.07 -19.10
CA ALA A 117 -13.64 6.62 -20.35
C ALA A 117 -12.78 7.10 -21.53
N LYS A 118 -11.64 6.43 -21.73
CA LYS A 118 -10.64 6.74 -22.76
C LYS A 118 -11.25 6.81 -24.16
N PHE A 119 -12.41 6.18 -24.37
CA PHE A 119 -13.09 6.10 -25.64
C PHE A 119 -14.27 7.07 -25.78
N ASP A 120 -14.80 7.62 -24.68
CA ASP A 120 -15.96 8.53 -24.72
C ASP A 120 -15.60 9.93 -25.23
N GLN A 121 -14.30 10.24 -25.31
CA GLN A 121 -13.78 11.50 -25.86
C GLN A 121 -13.14 11.33 -27.24
N LEU A 122 -13.21 10.13 -27.84
CA LEU A 122 -12.73 9.96 -29.20
C LEU A 122 -13.74 10.58 -30.17
N PRO A 123 -13.28 11.45 -31.09
CA PRO A 123 -14.16 11.95 -32.14
C PRO A 123 -14.68 10.77 -32.97
N GLU A 124 -15.99 10.73 -33.23
CA GLU A 124 -16.58 9.73 -34.11
C GLU A 124 -15.82 9.73 -35.43
N GLN A 125 -15.30 8.58 -35.84
CA GLN A 125 -14.60 8.47 -37.11
C GLN A 125 -15.60 8.78 -38.22
N THR A 126 -15.48 9.95 -38.84
CA THR A 126 -16.09 10.23 -40.14
C THR A 126 -15.54 9.21 -41.12
N GLY A 127 -16.32 8.14 -41.35
CA GLY A 127 -16.01 7.12 -42.34
C GLY A 127 -15.72 7.80 -43.68
N VAL A 128 -14.49 7.62 -44.15
CA VAL A 128 -14.12 7.94 -45.52
C VAL A 128 -14.96 7.01 -46.40
N LYS A 129 -15.84 7.60 -47.21
CA LYS A 129 -16.64 6.91 -48.22
C LYS A 129 -15.76 6.20 -49.24
#